data_AF-C5KPB3-F1
#
_entry.id   AF-C5KPB3-F1
#
_cell.length_a   1.000
_cell.length_b   1.000
_cell.length_c   1.000
_cell.angle_alpha   90.00
_cell.angle_beta   90.00
_cell.angle_gamma   90.00
#
_symmetry.space_group_name_H-M   'P 1'
#
loop_
_entity.id
_entity.type
_entity.pdbx_description
1 polymer ?
#
loop_
_entity_poly.entity_id
_entity_poly.type
_entity_poly.pdbx_seq_one_letter_code
_entity_poly.pdbx_strand_id
1 'polypeptide(L)'
;MLCVYWICTDNYGDFTKNQTPAERLSRESWRRLQWWVRNVVKLTGDPIAVDAMLCFMAIHDLGKIRDIRRDLSPGIRDHDKALLYIIENTPAVLPSYLRLPAFYQKLIHSALTVEFNFGQFLQGENLPANLVKVKTMLGDEGKDALSFYLFHIFVDIA
;
A
#
# COMPACT_ATOMS: atom_id res chain seq x y z
N MET A 1 -1.01 -0.02 -10.04
CA MET A 1 0.28 0.36 -10.68
C MET A 1 0.26 1.63 -11.54
N LEU A 2 -0.61 1.77 -12.56
CA LEU A 2 -0.67 3.00 -13.39
C LEU A 2 -1.00 4.27 -12.59
N CYS A 3 -1.85 4.14 -11.57
CA CYS A 3 -2.15 5.19 -10.60
C CYS A 3 -0.87 5.80 -9.99
N VAL A 4 0.07 4.96 -9.53
CA VAL A 4 1.38 5.40 -9.01
C VAL A 4 2.16 6.18 -10.07
N TYR A 5 2.22 5.67 -11.30
CA TYR A 5 2.92 6.35 -12.40
C TYR A 5 2.37 7.76 -12.66
N TRP A 6 1.05 7.91 -12.83
CA TRP A 6 0.43 9.21 -13.10
C TRP A 6 0.61 10.20 -11.95
N ILE A 7 0.57 9.71 -10.71
CA ILE A 7 0.83 10.54 -9.53
C ILE A 7 2.30 10.98 -9.50
N CYS A 8 3.25 10.06 -9.67
CA CYS A 8 4.67 10.38 -9.64
C CYS A 8 5.08 11.33 -10.78
N THR A 9 4.38 11.30 -11.91
CA THR A 9 4.64 12.16 -13.08
C THR A 9 3.79 13.43 -13.10
N ASP A 10 2.97 13.68 -12.07
CA ASP A 10 2.03 14.81 -12.02
C ASP A 10 1.05 14.85 -13.21
N ASN A 11 0.73 13.69 -13.79
CA ASN A 11 -0.09 13.54 -14.98
C ASN A 11 -1.58 13.48 -14.64
N TYR A 12 -2.14 14.63 -14.27
CA TYR A 12 -3.57 14.81 -14.01
C TYR A 12 -4.46 14.39 -15.20
N GLY A 13 -4.00 14.66 -16.42
CA GLY A 13 -4.79 14.43 -17.64
C GLY A 13 -5.14 12.96 -17.83
N ASP A 14 -4.12 12.09 -17.81
CA ASP A 14 -4.35 10.65 -17.97
C ASP A 14 -5.01 10.04 -16.74
N PHE A 15 -4.70 10.53 -15.53
CA PHE A 15 -5.36 10.08 -14.29
C PHE A 15 -6.88 10.30 -14.32
N THR A 16 -7.33 11.45 -14.85
CA THR A 16 -8.75 11.84 -14.84
C THR A 16 -9.51 11.57 -16.13
N LYS A 17 -8.81 11.11 -17.18
CA LYS A 17 -9.33 10.94 -18.54
C LYS A 17 -10.62 10.11 -18.59
N ASN A 18 -10.68 9.03 -17.81
CA ASN A 18 -11.80 8.08 -17.81
C ASN A 18 -12.84 8.36 -16.71
N GLN A 19 -12.65 9.40 -15.90
CA GLN A 19 -13.60 9.77 -14.86
C GLN A 19 -14.75 10.58 -15.47
N THR A 20 -15.98 10.30 -15.04
CA THR A 20 -17.16 11.09 -15.43
C THR A 20 -17.00 12.54 -14.98
N PRO A 21 -17.56 13.54 -15.69
CA PRO A 21 -17.41 14.93 -15.28
C PRO A 21 -17.87 15.22 -13.84
N ALA A 22 -18.88 14.49 -13.34
CA ALA A 22 -19.42 14.65 -12.00
C ALA A 22 -18.52 14.07 -10.90
N GLU A 23 -17.80 12.98 -11.19
CA GLU A 23 -16.92 12.29 -10.25
C GLU A 23 -15.44 12.63 -10.46
N ARG A 24 -15.14 13.45 -11.47
CA ARG A 24 -13.77 13.79 -11.83
C ARG A 24 -13.08 14.51 -10.69
N LEU A 25 -11.91 13.99 -10.31
CA LEU A 25 -11.07 14.60 -9.31
C LEU A 25 -10.73 16.03 -9.70
N SER A 26 -11.01 17.00 -8.82
CA SER A 26 -10.73 18.40 -9.12
C SER A 26 -9.22 18.68 -9.18
N ARG A 27 -8.84 19.74 -9.91
CA ARG A 27 -7.45 20.26 -9.93
C ARG A 27 -6.93 20.59 -8.53
N GLU A 28 -7.80 21.06 -7.64
CA GLU A 28 -7.42 21.38 -6.27
C GLU A 28 -7.14 20.12 -5.46
N SER A 29 -8.04 19.13 -5.52
CA SER A 29 -7.84 17.82 -4.88
C SER A 29 -6.57 17.14 -5.40
N TRP A 30 -6.29 17.25 -6.69
CA TRP A 30 -5.05 16.77 -7.28
C TRP A 30 -3.80 17.45 -6.69
N ARG A 31 -3.81 18.78 -6.53
CA ARG A 31 -2.68 19.49 -5.88
C ARG A 31 -2.48 19.03 -4.44
N ARG A 32 -3.56 18.78 -3.69
CA ARG A 32 -3.48 18.24 -2.33
C ARG A 32 -2.90 16.82 -2.32
N LEU A 33 -3.34 15.96 -3.26
CA LEU A 33 -2.78 14.63 -3.46
C LEU A 33 -1.27 14.69 -3.76
N GLN A 34 -0.85 15.54 -4.72
CA GLN A 34 0.55 15.75 -5.05
C GLN A 34 1.38 16.22 -3.85
N TRP A 35 0.84 17.16 -3.06
CA TRP A 35 1.50 17.62 -1.85
C TRP A 35 1.67 16.50 -0.82
N TRP A 36 0.62 15.70 -0.59
CA TRP A 36 0.66 14.59 0.36
C TRP A 36 1.69 13.52 -0.06
N VAL A 37 1.70 13.14 -1.33
CA VAL A 37 2.63 12.13 -1.86
C VAL A 37 4.08 12.60 -1.78
N ARG A 38 4.35 13.89 -2.05
CA ARG A 38 5.69 14.48 -1.99
C ARG A 38 6.19 14.66 -0.55
N ASN A 39 5.35 15.16 0.35
CA ASN A 39 5.81 15.67 1.66
C ASN A 39 5.52 14.72 2.82
N VAL A 40 4.48 13.88 2.70
CA VAL A 40 4.05 12.98 3.79
C VAL A 40 4.44 11.53 3.48
N VAL A 41 4.11 11.05 2.27
CA VAL A 41 4.53 9.70 1.83
C VAL A 41 6.00 9.70 1.40
N LYS A 42 6.51 10.86 0.95
CA LYS A 42 7.89 11.05 0.43
C LYS A 42 8.22 10.15 -0.77
N LEU A 43 7.20 9.72 -1.51
CA LEU A 43 7.34 8.71 -2.55
C LEU A 43 8.17 9.20 -3.74
N THR A 44 7.98 10.45 -4.16
CA THR A 44 8.61 11.01 -5.37
C THR A 44 10.01 11.59 -5.11
N GLY A 45 10.45 11.65 -3.85
CA GLY A 45 11.78 12.16 -3.48
C GLY A 45 12.89 11.11 -3.60
N ASP A 46 12.53 9.83 -3.68
CA ASP A 46 13.45 8.70 -3.75
C ASP A 46 12.94 7.68 -4.78
N PRO A 47 13.67 7.42 -5.88
CA PRO A 47 13.31 6.38 -6.85
C PRO A 47 13.12 4.99 -6.22
N ILE A 48 13.82 4.69 -5.12
CA ILE A 48 13.69 3.42 -4.40
C ILE A 48 12.35 3.36 -3.67
N ALA A 49 11.79 4.48 -3.21
CA ALA A 49 10.45 4.50 -2.62
C ALA A 49 9.37 4.12 -3.64
N VAL A 50 9.50 4.63 -4.87
CA VAL A 50 8.61 4.27 -5.98
C VAL A 50 8.74 2.78 -6.30
N ASP A 51 9.96 2.28 -6.44
CA ASP A 51 10.25 0.86 -6.69
C ASP A 51 9.67 -0.04 -5.58
N ALA A 52 9.85 0.34 -4.31
CA ALA A 52 9.28 -0.36 -3.16
C ALA A 52 7.75 -0.39 -3.18
N MET A 53 7.09 0.72 -3.52
CA MET A 53 5.63 0.79 -3.62
C MET A 53 5.08 -0.04 -4.78
N LEU A 54 5.75 0.00 -5.94
CA LEU A 54 5.40 -0.84 -7.09
C LEU A 54 5.60 -2.33 -6.77
N CYS A 55 6.71 -2.67 -6.10
CA CYS A 55 6.97 -4.01 -5.60
C CYS A 55 5.88 -4.44 -4.62
N PHE A 56 5.51 -3.58 -3.67
CA PHE A 56 4.50 -3.89 -2.66
C PHE A 56 3.14 -4.21 -3.29
N MET A 57 2.63 -3.34 -4.18
CA MET A 57 1.37 -3.62 -4.89
C MET A 57 1.42 -4.97 -5.64
N ALA A 58 2.52 -5.25 -6.34
CA ALA A 58 2.65 -6.47 -7.12
C ALA A 58 2.64 -7.73 -6.23
N ILE A 59 3.42 -7.73 -5.14
CA ILE A 59 3.48 -8.91 -4.24
C ILE A 59 2.22 -9.04 -3.38
N HIS A 60 1.57 -7.94 -3.01
CA HIS A 60 0.29 -7.93 -2.31
C HIS A 60 -0.77 -8.73 -3.09
N ASP A 61 -0.83 -8.53 -4.41
CA ASP A 61 -1.74 -9.29 -5.28
C ASP A 61 -1.33 -10.76 -5.46
N LEU A 62 -0.05 -11.12 -5.32
CA LEU A 62 0.36 -12.54 -5.30
C LEU A 62 -0.29 -13.29 -4.13
N GLY A 63 -0.45 -12.63 -2.98
CA GLY A 63 -1.18 -13.15 -1.83
C GLY A 63 -2.63 -13.48 -2.17
N LYS A 64 -3.24 -12.86 -3.19
CA LYS A 64 -4.61 -13.12 -3.66
C LYS A 64 -4.69 -14.34 -4.59
N ILE A 65 -3.59 -14.82 -5.16
CA ILE A 65 -3.55 -16.00 -6.05
C ILE A 65 -3.68 -17.30 -5.24
N ARG A 66 -4.76 -18.06 -5.50
CA ARG A 66 -5.10 -19.27 -4.74
C ARG A 66 -4.01 -20.35 -4.80
N ASP A 67 -3.45 -20.60 -5.98
CA ASP A 67 -2.43 -21.65 -6.15
C ASP A 67 -1.13 -21.28 -5.42
N ILE A 68 -0.73 -20.00 -5.44
CA ILE A 68 0.39 -19.49 -4.65
C ILE A 68 0.15 -19.73 -3.15
N ARG A 69 -1.02 -19.37 -2.63
CA ARG A 69 -1.35 -19.62 -1.21
C ARG A 69 -1.35 -21.11 -0.87
N ARG A 70 -1.88 -21.96 -1.74
CA ARG A 70 -1.90 -23.41 -1.53
C ARG A 70 -0.49 -23.97 -1.39
N ASP A 71 0.43 -23.50 -2.23
CA ASP A 71 1.76 -24.10 -2.33
C ASP A 71 2.77 -23.46 -1.35
N LEU A 72 2.61 -22.18 -1.01
CA LEU A 72 3.58 -21.41 -0.21
C LEU A 72 3.08 -20.96 1.18
N SER A 73 1.78 -21.00 1.45
CA SER A 73 1.21 -20.67 2.77
C SER A 73 0.01 -21.57 3.11
N PRO A 74 0.21 -22.91 3.14
CA PRO A 74 -0.86 -23.88 3.26
C PRO A 74 -1.67 -23.67 4.54
N GLY A 75 -3.00 -23.63 4.41
CA GLY A 75 -3.92 -23.44 5.52
C GLY A 75 -4.26 -21.97 5.85
N ILE A 76 -3.53 -21.00 5.29
CA ILE A 76 -3.80 -19.57 5.50
C ILE A 76 -4.75 -19.08 4.40
N ARG A 77 -5.96 -18.67 4.82
CA ARG A 77 -7.01 -18.20 3.89
C ARG A 77 -6.94 -16.71 3.59
N ASP A 78 -6.58 -15.93 4.61
CA ASP A 78 -6.44 -14.49 4.51
C ASP A 78 -5.19 -14.14 3.68
N HIS A 79 -5.35 -13.24 2.72
CA HIS A 79 -4.31 -12.98 1.71
C HIS A 79 -3.14 -12.17 2.27
N ASP A 80 -3.40 -11.23 3.18
CA ASP A 80 -2.36 -10.43 3.84
C ASP A 80 -1.53 -11.32 4.76
N LYS A 81 -2.19 -12.16 5.56
CA LYS A 81 -1.51 -13.16 6.41
C LYS A 81 -0.74 -14.19 5.58
N ALA A 82 -1.27 -14.58 4.43
CA ALA A 82 -0.58 -15.50 3.53
C ALA A 82 0.69 -14.88 2.95
N LEU A 83 0.65 -13.62 2.53
CA LEU A 83 1.84 -12.92 2.04
C LEU A 83 2.85 -12.69 3.16
N LEU A 84 2.40 -12.26 4.35
CA LEU A 84 3.25 -12.11 5.52
C LEU A 84 3.99 -13.41 5.84
N TYR A 85 3.27 -14.54 5.84
CA TYR A 85 3.88 -15.86 6.02
C TYR A 85 4.94 -16.17 4.97
N ILE A 86 4.69 -15.87 3.69
CA ILE A 86 5.67 -16.09 2.61
C ILE A 86 6.92 -15.23 2.82
N ILE A 87 6.75 -13.96 3.20
CA ILE A 87 7.88 -13.05 3.49
C ILE A 87 8.72 -13.57 4.65
N GLU A 88 8.10 -14.11 5.70
CA GLU A 88 8.80 -14.57 6.90
C GLU A 88 9.46 -15.95 6.72
N ASN A 89 8.84 -16.85 5.94
CA ASN A 89 9.27 -18.26 5.86
C ASN A 89 9.95 -18.62 4.55
N THR A 90 9.64 -17.93 3.44
CA THR A 90 10.18 -18.27 2.12
C THR A 90 10.41 -17.03 1.24
N PRO A 91 11.11 -15.98 1.74
CA PRO A 91 11.25 -14.73 1.00
C PRO A 91 11.99 -14.88 -0.33
N ALA A 92 12.75 -15.97 -0.52
CA ALA A 92 13.45 -16.30 -1.77
C ALA A 92 12.55 -16.37 -3.01
N VAL A 93 11.24 -16.64 -2.84
CA VAL A 93 10.27 -16.65 -3.95
C VAL A 93 9.82 -15.24 -4.36
N LEU A 94 10.22 -14.22 -3.60
CA LEU A 94 9.91 -12.81 -3.82
C LEU A 94 11.21 -12.02 -4.09
N PRO A 95 11.92 -12.27 -5.21
CA PRO A 95 13.22 -11.65 -5.47
C PRO A 95 13.14 -10.12 -5.55
N SER A 96 12.02 -9.57 -6.04
CA SER A 96 11.80 -8.12 -6.07
C SER A 96 11.76 -7.51 -4.67
N TYR A 97 11.17 -8.21 -3.70
CA TYR A 97 11.13 -7.78 -2.30
C TYR A 97 12.52 -7.88 -1.66
N LEU A 98 13.22 -9.01 -1.87
CA LEU A 98 14.55 -9.24 -1.31
C LEU A 98 15.61 -8.23 -1.78
N ARG A 99 15.46 -7.71 -3.00
CA ARG A 99 16.36 -6.67 -3.54
C ARG A 99 16.19 -5.32 -2.87
N LEU A 100 15.04 -5.05 -2.23
CA LEU A 100 14.77 -3.76 -1.60
C LEU A 100 15.70 -3.54 -0.40
N PRO A 101 16.08 -2.29 -0.10
CA PRO A 101 16.75 -1.98 1.17
C PRO A 101 15.93 -2.40 2.39
N ALA A 102 16.61 -2.76 3.48
CA ALA A 102 15.99 -3.23 4.72
C ALA A 102 14.91 -2.28 5.27
N PHE A 103 15.10 -0.97 5.07
CA PHE A 103 14.10 0.04 5.42
C PHE A 103 12.75 -0.22 4.72
N TYR A 104 12.74 -0.40 3.39
CA TYR A 104 11.52 -0.64 2.62
C TYR A 104 10.93 -2.02 2.84
N GLN A 105 11.80 -3.04 3.05
CA GLN A 105 11.34 -4.36 3.48
C GLN A 105 10.55 -4.27 4.78
N LYS A 106 11.07 -3.51 5.76
CA LYS A 106 10.38 -3.23 7.03
C LYS A 106 9.06 -2.48 6.82
N LEU A 107 9.01 -1.45 5.98
CA LEU A 107 7.74 -0.74 5.71
C LEU A 107 6.65 -1.66 5.14
N ILE A 108 7.02 -2.55 4.20
CA ILE A 108 6.10 -3.54 3.62
C ILE A 108 5.62 -4.54 4.67
N HIS A 109 6.54 -5.08 5.47
CA HIS A 109 6.21 -6.00 6.57
C HIS A 109 5.24 -5.33 7.55
N SER A 110 5.56 -4.11 8.01
CA SER A 110 4.70 -3.34 8.90
C SER A 110 3.32 -3.08 8.30
N ALA A 111 3.23 -2.73 7.02
CA ALA A 111 1.95 -2.52 6.32
C ALA A 111 1.07 -3.79 6.33
N LEU A 112 1.66 -4.98 6.17
CA LEU A 112 0.93 -6.27 6.18
C LEU A 112 0.47 -6.73 7.56
N THR A 113 1.09 -6.22 8.63
CA THR A 113 0.70 -6.58 10.01
C THR A 113 -0.50 -5.76 10.53
N VAL A 114 -0.89 -4.70 9.82
CA VAL A 114 -1.96 -3.80 10.27
C VAL A 114 -3.32 -4.40 9.92
N GLU A 115 -3.97 -4.99 10.90
CA GLU A 115 -5.37 -5.42 10.79
C GLU A 115 -6.31 -4.19 10.92
N PHE A 116 -6.44 -3.42 9.83
CA PHE A 116 -7.34 -2.27 9.76
C PHE A 116 -8.03 -2.14 8.40
N ASN A 117 -9.34 -2.29 8.37
CA ASN A 117 -10.13 -2.10 7.15
C ASN A 117 -10.47 -0.62 6.96
N PHE A 118 -9.90 -0.02 5.92
CA PHE A 118 -10.12 1.40 5.60
C PHE A 118 -11.53 1.68 5.03
N GLY A 119 -12.11 0.74 4.28
CA GLY A 119 -13.47 0.87 3.76
C GLY A 119 -14.51 0.95 4.87
N GLN A 120 -14.41 0.04 5.85
CA GLN A 120 -15.24 0.05 7.06
C GLN A 120 -15.03 1.34 7.87
N PHE A 121 -13.81 1.88 7.91
CA PHE A 121 -13.56 3.17 8.56
C PHE A 121 -14.33 4.31 7.89
N LEU A 122 -14.28 4.41 6.56
CA LEU A 122 -15.01 5.45 5.81
C LEU A 122 -16.53 5.34 5.97
N GLN A 123 -17.04 4.12 6.12
CA GLN A 123 -18.48 3.85 6.31
C GLN A 123 -18.93 3.99 7.78
N GLY A 124 -18.01 4.23 8.72
CA GLY A 124 -18.31 4.31 10.15
C GLY A 124 -18.59 2.95 10.80
N GLU A 125 -18.18 1.85 10.17
CA GLU A 125 -18.39 0.47 10.65
C GLU A 125 -17.26 -0.03 11.55
N ASN A 126 -16.11 0.66 11.57
CA ASN A 126 -15.03 0.31 12.48
C ASN A 126 -15.36 0.69 13.93
N LEU A 127 -15.11 -0.23 14.85
CA LEU A 127 -15.15 0.05 16.28
C LEU A 127 -13.93 0.90 16.67
N PRO A 128 -14.02 1.71 17.73
CA PRO A 128 -12.85 2.46 18.23
C PRO A 128 -11.63 1.57 18.52
N ALA A 129 -11.85 0.31 18.89
CA ALA A 129 -10.79 -0.68 19.11
C ALA A 129 -9.95 -0.96 17.84
N ASN A 130 -10.53 -0.87 16.64
CA ASN A 130 -9.80 -1.07 15.38
C ASN A 130 -8.74 0.02 15.16
N LEU A 131 -8.97 1.25 15.64
CA LEU A 131 -8.00 2.36 15.54
C LEU A 131 -6.76 2.15 16.43
N VAL A 132 -6.84 1.30 17.46
CA VAL A 132 -5.70 1.01 18.33
C VAL A 132 -4.55 0.42 17.52
N LYS A 133 -4.82 -0.44 16.53
CA LYS A 133 -3.79 -1.06 15.68
C LYS A 133 -3.05 -0.03 14.83
N VAL A 134 -3.77 0.91 14.24
CA VAL A 134 -3.20 2.03 13.49
C VAL A 134 -2.37 2.93 14.41
N LYS A 135 -2.87 3.20 15.63
CA LYS A 135 -2.13 3.96 16.64
C LYS A 135 -0.85 3.25 17.07
N THR A 136 -0.89 1.93 17.26
CA THR A 136 0.28 1.12 17.61
C THR A 136 1.33 1.18 16.49
N MET A 137 0.92 0.98 15.23
CA MET A 137 1.83 1.14 14.08
C MET A 137 2.49 2.53 14.08
N LEU A 138 1.71 3.59 14.28
CA LEU A 138 2.25 4.95 14.35
C LEU A 138 3.26 5.14 15.48
N GLY A 139 3.06 4.47 16.62
CA GLY A 139 3.95 4.52 17.77
C GLY A 139 5.25 3.72 17.60
N ASP A 140 5.13 2.48 17.12
CA ASP A 140 6.23 1.51 17.06
C ASP A 140 7.07 1.65 15.77
N GLU A 141 6.39 1.89 14.65
CA GLU A 141 6.97 1.89 13.31
C GLU A 141 7.11 3.32 12.73
N GLY A 142 6.38 4.28 13.31
CA GLY A 142 6.50 5.68 12.99
C GLY A 142 5.63 6.16 11.83
N LYS A 143 5.76 7.45 11.52
CA LYS A 143 4.93 8.14 10.51
C LYS A 143 5.13 7.63 9.09
N ASP A 144 6.36 7.23 8.75
CA ASP A 144 6.70 6.79 7.40
C ASP A 144 6.03 5.43 7.08
N ALA A 145 5.91 4.54 8.06
CA ALA A 145 5.20 3.27 7.89
C ALA A 145 3.70 3.50 7.69
N LEU A 146 3.08 4.37 8.48
CA LEU A 146 1.67 4.72 8.33
C LEU A 146 1.40 5.41 6.97
N SER A 147 2.23 6.37 6.56
CA SER A 147 2.03 7.07 5.29
C SER A 147 2.23 6.15 4.08
N PHE A 148 3.19 5.23 4.14
CA PHE A 148 3.40 4.19 3.13
C PHE A 148 2.19 3.25 3.02
N TYR A 149 1.67 2.76 4.15
CA TYR A 149 0.48 1.91 4.19
C TYR A 149 -0.78 2.62 3.64
N LEU A 150 -1.02 3.87 4.07
CA LEU A 150 -2.17 4.64 3.58
C LEU A 150 -2.07 4.93 2.08
N PHE A 151 -0.87 5.15 1.55
CA PHE A 151 -0.68 5.33 0.12
C PHE A 151 -0.95 4.03 -0.65
N HIS A 152 -0.52 2.88 -0.13
CA HIS A 152 -0.86 1.58 -0.70
C HIS A 152 -2.38 1.38 -0.80
N ILE A 153 -3.12 1.61 0.29
CA ILE A 153 -4.59 1.52 0.28
C ILE A 153 -5.19 2.45 -0.79
N PHE A 154 -4.70 3.69 -0.87
CA PHE A 154 -5.20 4.65 -1.85
C PHE A 154 -5.03 4.14 -3.30
N VAL A 155 -3.88 3.56 -3.65
CA VAL A 155 -3.60 3.10 -5.02
C VAL A 155 -4.11 1.69 -5.34
N ASP A 156 -4.50 0.90 -4.33
CA ASP A 156 -5.20 -0.39 -4.51
C ASP A 156 -6.70 -0.17 -4.80
N ILE A 157 -7.29 0.92 -4.27
CA ILE A 157 -8.70 1.28 -4.47
C ILE A 157 -8.92 2.16 -5.71
N ALA A 158 -7.95 3.03 -6.06
CA ALA A 158 -8.06 4.03 -7.13
C ALA A 158 -7.76 3.49 -8.54
#